data_AF-A0A9J8CZU1-F1
#
_entry.id   AF-A0A9J8CZU1-F1
#
_cell.length_a   1.000
_cell.length_b   1.000
_cell.length_c   1.000
_cell.angle_alpha   90.00
_cell.angle_beta   90.00
_cell.angle_gamma   90.00
#
_symmetry.space_group_name_H-M   'P 1'
#
loop_
_entity.id
_entity.type
_entity.pdbx_description
1 polymer ?
#
loop_
_entity_poly.entity_id
_entity_poly.type
_entity_poly.pdbx_seq_one_letter_code
_entity_poly.pdbx_strand_id
1 'polypeptide(L)'
;MLEEVKTSYHSREEQLTKTIRSYRKRIQGLSNTYQQLLIAYRLQCEQILALPEHALEAGPPEGHFSPAGAELRGETERELHRLREDKARLESQLKLAREQENVLRQNPEVRPHMNVFSRQSLSRVQGIIRDCLACSYTFRKSL
;
A
#
# COMPACT_ATOMS: atom_id res chain seq x y z
N MET A 1 -58.23 7.93 -2.92
CA MET A 1 -57.46 9.20 -2.93
C MET A 1 -56.24 9.19 -2.01
N LEU A 2 -56.33 9.14 -0.67
CA LEU A 2 -55.12 9.17 0.19
C LEU A 2 -54.20 7.95 -0.01
N GLU A 3 -54.78 6.76 -0.20
CA GLU A 3 -54.01 5.55 -0.46
C GLU A 3 -53.35 5.56 -1.85
N GLU A 4 -54.00 6.12 -2.87
CA GLU A 4 -53.40 6.32 -4.20
C GLU A 4 -52.21 7.29 -4.15
N VAL A 5 -52.29 8.33 -3.32
CA VAL A 5 -51.18 9.26 -3.12
C VAL A 5 -50.01 8.56 -2.44
N LYS A 6 -50.24 7.78 -1.38
CA LYS A 6 -49.19 6.99 -0.70
C LYS A 6 -48.52 5.99 -1.63
N THR A 7 -49.29 5.26 -2.44
CA THR A 7 -48.74 4.28 -3.38
C THR A 7 -47.93 4.96 -4.49
N SER A 8 -48.35 6.14 -4.95
CA SER A 8 -47.57 6.96 -5.88
C SER A 8 -46.22 7.39 -5.30
N TYR A 9 -46.19 7.86 -4.05
CA TYR A 9 -44.94 8.22 -3.38
C TYR A 9 -44.01 7.01 -3.19
N HIS A 10 -44.53 5.88 -2.73
CA HIS A 10 -43.72 4.66 -2.59
C HIS A 10 -43.15 4.19 -3.94
N SER A 11 -43.95 4.21 -5.01
CA SER A 11 -43.48 3.85 -6.35
C SER A 11 -42.35 4.78 -6.81
N ARG A 12 -42.48 6.09 -6.58
CA ARG A 12 -41.44 7.07 -6.91
C ARG A 12 -40.16 6.86 -6.09
N GLU A 13 -40.27 6.60 -4.79
CA GLU A 13 -39.11 6.33 -3.93
C GLU A 13 -38.38 5.05 -4.35
N GLU A 14 -39.12 4.01 -4.72
CA GLU A 14 -38.54 2.77 -5.24
C GLU A 14 -37.80 3.01 -6.57
N GLN A 15 -38.41 3.78 -7.48
CA GLN A 15 -37.78 4.17 -8.74
C GLN A 15 -36.49 4.97 -8.52
N LEU A 16 -36.51 5.94 -7.60
CA LEU A 16 -35.33 6.73 -7.23
C LEU A 16 -34.23 5.83 -6.67
N THR A 17 -34.57 4.94 -5.74
CA THR A 17 -33.62 4.01 -5.13
C THR A 17 -33.00 3.08 -6.16
N LYS A 18 -33.81 2.51 -7.07
CA LYS A 18 -33.35 1.65 -8.17
C LYS A 18 -32.41 2.41 -9.12
N THR A 19 -32.75 3.66 -9.42
CA THR A 19 -31.96 4.54 -10.29
C THR A 19 -30.61 4.85 -9.67
N ILE A 20 -30.57 5.26 -8.40
CA ILE A 20 -29.34 5.52 -7.64
C ILE A 20 -28.44 4.27 -7.61
N ARG A 21 -29.01 3.09 -7.29
CA ARG A 21 -28.26 1.83 -7.27
C ARG A 21 -27.67 1.49 -8.64
N SER A 22 -28.44 1.71 -9.71
CA SER A 22 -27.98 1.49 -11.09
C SER A 22 -26.82 2.42 -11.46
N TYR A 23 -26.94 3.72 -11.17
CA TYR A 23 -25.85 4.68 -11.40
C TYR A 23 -24.59 4.33 -10.60
N ARG A 24 -24.73 4.00 -9.32
CA ARG A 24 -23.59 3.58 -8.49
C ARG A 24 -22.87 2.37 -9.10
N LYS A 25 -23.61 1.36 -9.56
CA LYS A 25 -23.04 0.18 -10.23
C LYS A 25 -22.30 0.56 -11.51
N ARG A 26 -22.87 1.45 -12.33
CA ARG A 26 -22.24 1.93 -13.57
C ARG A 26 -20.97 2.72 -13.30
N ILE A 27 -20.99 3.63 -12.33
CA ILE A 27 -19.82 4.41 -11.91
C ILE A 27 -18.69 3.48 -11.42
N GLN A 28 -19.03 2.49 -10.58
CA GLN A 28 -18.06 1.51 -10.12
C GLN A 28 -17.47 0.68 -11.28
N GLY A 29 -18.30 0.28 -12.25
CA GLY A 29 -17.84 -0.40 -13.46
C GLY A 29 -16.85 0.44 -14.26
N LEU A 30 -17.19 1.71 -14.50
CA LEU A 30 -16.33 2.66 -15.21
C LEU A 30 -14.99 2.88 -14.48
N SER A 31 -15.04 3.03 -13.15
CA SER A 31 -13.84 3.16 -12.32
C SER A 31 -12.93 1.93 -12.46
N ASN A 32 -13.50 0.72 -12.42
CA ASN A 32 -12.73 -0.51 -12.58
C ASN A 32 -12.08 -0.60 -13.97
N THR A 33 -12.84 -0.30 -15.04
CA THR A 33 -12.29 -0.30 -16.40
C THR A 33 -11.20 0.74 -16.58
N TYR A 34 -11.37 1.92 -15.99
CA TYR A 34 -10.36 2.98 -16.01
C TYR A 34 -9.07 2.53 -15.32
N GLN A 35 -9.17 1.91 -14.14
CA GLN A 35 -8.01 1.36 -13.43
C GLN A 35 -7.30 0.26 -14.23
N GLN A 36 -8.05 -0.66 -14.84
CA GLN A 36 -7.48 -1.71 -15.69
C GLN A 36 -6.75 -1.12 -16.90
N LEU A 37 -7.32 -0.08 -17.51
CA LEU A 37 -6.71 0.61 -18.65
C LEU A 37 -5.40 1.31 -18.25
N LEU A 38 -5.36 1.96 -17.09
CA LEU A 38 -4.12 2.55 -16.57
C LEU A 38 -3.04 1.47 -16.40
N ILE A 39 -3.35 0.36 -15.73
CA ILE A 39 -2.39 -0.75 -15.53
C ILE A 39 -1.82 -1.25 -16.86
N ALA A 40 -2.68 -1.47 -17.86
CA ALA A 40 -2.26 -1.90 -19.19
C ALA A 40 -1.35 -0.86 -19.88
N TYR A 41 -1.72 0.42 -19.79
CA TYR A 41 -0.92 1.52 -20.31
C TYR A 41 0.46 1.60 -19.65
N ARG A 42 0.55 1.40 -18.34
CA ARG A 42 1.82 1.35 -17.61
C ARG A 42 2.72 0.24 -18.09
N LEU A 43 2.16 -0.97 -18.22
CA LEU A 43 2.89 -2.13 -18.73
C LEU A 43 3.41 -1.87 -20.14
N GLN A 44 2.60 -1.24 -20.99
CA GLN A 44 3.00 -0.85 -22.34
C GLN A 44 4.16 0.16 -22.31
N CYS A 45 4.10 1.17 -21.45
CA CYS A 45 5.19 2.14 -21.30
C CYS A 45 6.50 1.47 -20.83
N GLU A 46 6.42 0.57 -19.86
CA GLU A 46 7.58 -0.19 -19.37
C GLU A 46 8.19 -1.07 -20.47
N GLN A 47 7.37 -1.70 -21.30
CA GLN A 47 7.82 -2.48 -22.46
C GLN A 47 8.53 -1.61 -23.50
N ILE A 48 8.00 -0.42 -23.78
CA ILE A 48 8.62 0.55 -24.71
C ILE A 48 9.98 1.00 -24.17
N LEU A 49 10.07 1.33 -22.88
CA LEU A 49 11.32 1.75 -22.24
C LEU A 49 12.38 0.65 -22.19
N ALA A 50 11.98 -0.62 -22.20
CA ALA A 50 12.89 -1.76 -22.22
C ALA A 50 13.48 -2.03 -23.62
N LEU A 51 12.95 -1.43 -24.68
CA LEU A 51 13.47 -1.60 -26.04
C LEU A 51 14.75 -0.76 -26.22
N PRO A 52 15.82 -1.33 -26.80
CA PRO A 52 17.10 -0.64 -26.99
C PRO A 52 17.02 0.46 -28.05
N GLU A 53 16.06 0.36 -28.98
CA GLU A 53 15.80 1.39 -29.98
C GLU A 53 14.89 2.45 -29.39
N HIS A 54 15.47 3.62 -29.08
CA HIS A 54 14.81 4.80 -28.51
C HIS A 54 13.84 5.48 -29.50
N ALA A 55 13.22 4.71 -30.41
CA ALA A 55 12.37 5.21 -31.49
C ALA A 55 10.94 5.55 -31.01
N LEU A 56 10.54 5.06 -29.84
CA LEU A 56 9.22 5.29 -29.25
C LEU A 56 9.38 5.97 -27.90
N GLU A 57 8.91 7.21 -27.80
CA GLU A 57 8.75 7.89 -26.52
C GLU A 57 7.66 7.16 -25.71
N ALA A 58 7.98 6.76 -24.48
CA ALA A 58 6.96 6.33 -23.54
C ALA A 58 5.99 7.51 -23.31
N GLY A 59 4.70 7.27 -23.47
CA GLY A 59 3.69 8.33 -23.40
C GLY A 59 3.66 9.05 -22.04
N PRO A 60 2.78 10.07 -21.88
CA PRO A 60 2.70 10.85 -20.65
C PRO A 60 2.46 9.97 -19.40
N PRO A 61 3.02 10.33 -18.23
CA PRO A 61 2.80 9.62 -16.98
C PRO A 61 1.31 9.47 -16.62
N GLU A 62 0.94 8.36 -15.97
CA GLU A 62 -0.45 8.06 -15.61
C GLU A 62 -1.17 9.16 -14.82
N GLY A 63 -0.43 9.95 -14.06
CA GLY A 63 -0.97 11.07 -13.27
C GLY A 63 -1.70 12.11 -14.12
N HIS A 64 -1.42 12.18 -15.43
CA HIS A 64 -2.12 13.07 -16.36
C HIS A 64 -3.54 12.60 -16.70
N PHE A 65 -3.86 11.32 -16.49
CA PHE A 65 -5.18 10.78 -16.80
C PHE A 65 -6.18 10.90 -15.64
N SER A 66 -5.82 11.56 -14.52
CA SER A 66 -6.70 11.64 -13.34
C SER A 66 -8.09 12.14 -13.73
N PRO A 67 -9.17 11.35 -13.50
CA PRO A 67 -10.52 11.86 -13.64
C PRO A 67 -10.67 13.00 -12.65
N ALA A 68 -11.17 14.14 -13.11
CA ALA A 68 -11.16 15.40 -12.39
C ALA A 68 -11.79 15.32 -10.98
N GLY A 69 -11.22 16.12 -10.07
CA GLY A 69 -11.82 16.51 -8.77
C GLY A 69 -11.48 15.62 -7.58
N ALA A 70 -10.71 16.14 -6.63
CA ALA A 70 -10.41 15.50 -5.34
C ALA A 70 -11.67 15.13 -4.52
N GLU A 71 -12.81 15.69 -4.89
CA GLU A 71 -14.11 15.57 -4.23
C GLU A 71 -14.77 14.19 -4.44
N LEU A 72 -14.40 13.47 -5.50
CA LEU A 72 -14.89 12.10 -5.78
C LEU A 72 -13.95 11.00 -5.25
N ARG A 73 -12.82 11.35 -4.63
CA ARG A 73 -11.87 10.36 -4.12
C ARG A 73 -12.47 9.60 -2.94
N GLY A 74 -12.76 8.32 -3.18
CA GLY A 74 -13.14 7.38 -2.14
C GLY A 74 -12.05 7.25 -1.06
N GLU A 75 -12.41 6.71 0.10
CA GLU A 75 -11.48 6.46 1.21
C GLU A 75 -10.25 5.66 0.75
N THR A 76 -10.44 4.72 -0.19
CA THR A 76 -9.38 3.92 -0.80
C THR A 76 -8.33 4.74 -1.55
N GLU A 77 -8.72 5.82 -2.22
CA GLU A 77 -7.78 6.68 -2.94
C GLU A 77 -6.98 7.58 -1.98
N ARG A 78 -7.61 8.01 -0.88
CA ARG A 78 -6.92 8.74 0.19
C ARG A 78 -5.90 7.85 0.89
N GLU A 79 -6.28 6.60 1.16
CA GLU A 79 -5.38 5.62 1.74
C GLU A 79 -4.23 5.28 0.77
N LEU A 80 -4.51 5.12 -0.52
CA LEU A 80 -3.46 4.98 -1.53
C LEU A 80 -2.50 6.17 -1.57
N HIS A 81 -3.00 7.40 -1.36
CA HIS A 81 -2.14 8.57 -1.30
C HIS A 81 -1.21 8.54 -0.09
N ARG A 82 -1.75 8.25 1.10
CA ARG A 82 -0.95 8.07 2.34
C ARG A 82 0.12 7.00 2.17
N LEU A 83 -0.25 5.85 1.59
CA LEU A 83 0.70 4.76 1.33
C LEU A 83 1.81 5.18 0.35
N ARG A 84 1.52 6.03 -0.64
CA ARG A 84 2.54 6.59 -1.54
C ARG A 84 3.49 7.53 -0.81
N GLU A 85 2.98 8.37 0.08
CA GLU A 85 3.80 9.28 0.91
C GLU A 85 4.72 8.49 1.86
N ASP A 86 4.16 7.49 2.55
CA ASP A 86 4.93 6.61 3.44
C ASP A 86 6.00 5.83 2.67
N LYS A 87 5.67 5.32 1.48
CA LYS A 87 6.64 4.66 0.59
C LYS A 87 7.78 5.61 0.22
N ALA A 88 7.48 6.83 -0.24
CA ALA A 88 8.52 7.80 -0.61
C ALA A 88 9.42 8.16 0.58
N ARG A 89 8.84 8.31 1.78
CA ARG A 89 9.60 8.53 3.02
C ARG A 89 10.53 7.36 3.32
N LEU A 90 10.04 6.12 3.23
CA LEU A 90 10.83 4.91 3.48
C LEU A 90 11.95 4.72 2.44
N GLU A 91 11.69 5.01 1.17
CA GLU A 91 12.70 4.95 0.10
C GLU A 91 13.81 5.98 0.32
N SER A 92 13.48 7.20 0.76
CA SER A 92 14.47 8.21 1.15
C SER A 92 15.32 7.76 2.34
N GLN A 93 14.71 7.20 3.39
CA GLN A 93 15.43 6.66 4.55
C GLN A 93 16.35 5.50 4.16
N LEU A 94 15.90 4.61 3.27
CA LEU A 94 16.73 3.51 2.76
C LEU A 94 17.92 4.02 1.97
N LYS A 95 17.74 5.06 1.15
CA LYS A 95 18.84 5.68 0.40
C LYS A 95 19.90 6.25 1.36
N LEU A 96 19.48 7.01 2.37
CA LEU A 96 20.38 7.55 3.39
C LEU A 96 21.09 6.46 4.19
N ALA A 97 20.38 5.39 4.58
CA ALA A 97 20.97 4.28 5.31
C ALA A 97 22.03 3.53 4.46
N ARG A 98 21.77 3.35 3.17
CA ARG A 98 22.73 2.75 2.22
C ARG A 98 23.95 3.63 2.01
N GLU A 99 23.76 4.95 1.92
CA GLU A 99 24.87 5.91 1.84
C GLU A 99 25.73 5.86 3.11
N GLN A 100 25.11 5.80 4.30
CA GLN A 100 25.83 5.61 5.57
C GLN A 100 26.58 4.28 5.63
N GLU A 101 25.97 3.17 5.18
CA GLU A 101 26.64 1.87 5.09
C GLU A 101 27.86 1.91 4.16
N ASN A 102 27.72 2.55 3.00
CA ASN A 102 28.81 2.69 2.04
C ASN A 102 29.95 3.55 2.61
N VAL A 103 29.65 4.62 3.35
CA VAL A 103 30.65 5.44 4.05
C VAL A 103 31.36 4.65 5.15
N LEU A 104 30.61 3.86 5.94
CA LEU A 104 31.19 2.96 6.97
C LEU A 104 32.05 1.86 6.35
N ARG A 105 31.69 1.35 5.17
CA ARG A 105 32.50 0.37 4.43
C ARG A 105 33.79 0.98 3.87
N GLN A 106 33.78 2.25 3.49
CA GLN A 106 34.94 2.93 2.90
C GLN A 106 35.89 3.55 3.96
N ASN A 107 35.53 3.56 5.25
CA ASN A 107 36.32 4.16 6.32
C ASN A 107 36.37 3.24 7.57
N PRO A 108 37.39 2.38 7.73
CA PRO A 108 37.45 1.44 8.86
C PRO A 108 37.71 2.08 10.23
N GLU A 109 38.01 3.38 10.29
CA GLU A 109 38.38 4.08 11.54
C GLU A 109 37.23 4.79 12.27
N VAL A 110 36.05 4.97 11.66
CA VAL A 110 34.90 5.57 12.36
C VAL A 110 33.90 4.47 12.70
N ARG A 111 34.19 3.70 13.75
CA ARG A 111 33.17 2.94 14.48
C ARG A 111 32.38 3.92 15.35
N PRO A 112 31.09 4.20 15.10
CA PRO A 112 30.26 4.72 16.17
C PRO A 112 30.09 3.60 17.18
N HIS A 113 30.35 3.91 18.44
CA HIS A 113 30.15 3.04 19.60
C HIS A 113 28.63 2.77 19.79
N MET A 114 28.02 2.00 18.89
CA MET A 114 26.61 1.61 18.96
C MET A 114 26.51 0.11 18.74
N ASN A 115 26.77 -0.67 19.79
CA ASN A 115 26.12 -1.96 20.10
C ASN A 115 26.78 -2.73 21.25
N VAL A 116 26.82 -2.16 22.45
CA VAL A 116 26.98 -2.97 23.68
C VAL A 116 25.60 -3.32 24.27
N PHE A 117 24.59 -2.47 24.07
CA PHE A 117 23.25 -2.66 24.64
C PHE A 117 22.42 -3.74 23.93
N SER A 118 22.60 -3.93 22.61
CA SER A 118 21.78 -4.88 21.83
C SER A 118 22.28 -6.33 21.90
N ARG A 119 23.57 -6.55 22.23
CA ARG A 119 24.12 -7.91 22.44
C ARG A 119 23.80 -8.47 23.83
N GLN A 120 23.77 -7.63 24.87
CA GLN A 120 23.40 -8.05 26.23
C GLN A 120 21.90 -8.34 26.39
N SER A 121 21.05 -7.64 25.64
CA SER A 121 19.61 -7.91 25.62
C SER A 121 19.28 -9.21 24.87
N LEU A 122 19.92 -9.46 23.72
CA LEU A 122 19.76 -10.73 22.99
C LEU A 122 20.30 -11.93 23.77
N SER A 123 21.43 -11.81 24.49
CA SER A 123 21.94 -12.89 25.33
C SER A 123 21.07 -13.14 26.57
N ARG A 124 20.49 -12.10 27.18
CA ARG A 124 19.49 -12.25 28.26
C ARG A 124 18.21 -12.93 27.78
N VAL A 125 17.68 -12.53 26.62
CA VAL A 125 16.46 -13.15 26.05
C VAL A 125 16.73 -14.60 25.64
N GLN A 126 17.89 -14.90 25.04
CA GLN A 126 18.28 -16.27 24.74
C GLN A 126 18.51 -17.12 26.00
N GLY A 127 19.04 -16.55 27.09
CA GLY A 127 19.15 -17.22 28.39
C GLY A 127 17.79 -17.60 28.98
N ILE A 128 16.84 -16.65 29.01
CA ILE A 128 15.49 -16.88 29.52
C ILE A 128 14.76 -17.98 28.72
N ILE A 129 14.89 -17.98 27.39
CA ILE A 129 14.29 -19.01 26.53
C ILE A 129 14.92 -20.39 26.81
N ARG A 130 16.24 -20.46 27.03
CA ARG A 130 16.94 -21.71 27.32
C ARG A 130 16.57 -22.29 28.68
N ASP A 131 16.41 -21.44 29.69
CA ASP A 131 16.01 -21.85 31.05
C ASP A 131 14.55 -22.31 31.09
N CYS A 132 13.65 -21.66 30.36
CA CYS A 132 12.26 -22.12 30.20
C CYS A 132 12.15 -23.49 29.50
N LEU A 133 12.95 -23.73 28.46
CA LEU A 133 12.99 -25.02 27.77
C LEU A 133 13.59 -26.13 28.65
N ALA A 134 14.61 -25.82 29.45
CA ALA A 134 15.18 -26.77 30.41
C ALA A 134 14.17 -27.16 31.51
N CYS A 135 13.43 -26.18 32.05
CA CYS A 135 12.41 -26.42 33.08
C CYS A 135 11.22 -27.24 32.56
N SER A 136 10.88 -27.08 31.28
CA SER A 136 9.83 -27.87 30.61
C SER A 136 10.27 -29.32 30.34
N TYR A 137 11.57 -29.55 30.08
CA TYR A 137 12.12 -30.89 29.83
C TYR A 137 12.31 -31.71 31.11
N THR A 138 12.59 -31.08 32.25
CA THR A 138 12.68 -31.77 33.55
C THR A 138 11.30 -32.15 34.09
N PHE A 139 10.28 -31.30 33.90
CA PHE A 139 8.91 -31.59 34.35
C PHE A 139 8.28 -32.78 33.60
N ARG A 140 8.69 -33.03 32.35
CA ARG A 140 8.21 -34.15 31.53
C ARG A 140 8.88 -35.50 31.81
N LYS A 141 9.97 -35.52 32.61
CA LYS A 141 10.67 -36.76 33.03
C LYS A 141 10.34 -37.20 34.46
N SER A 142 9.50 -36.45 35.17
CA SER A 142 9.08 -36.75 36.55
C SER A 142 7.58 -37.07 36.66
N LEU A 143 6.93 -37.40 35.53
CA LEU A 143 5.58 -37.94 35.43
C LEU A 143 5.65 -39.37 34.87
#